data_AF-A0A349PTL9-F1
#
_entry.id   AF-A0A349PTL9-F1
#
_cell.length_a   1.000
_cell.length_b   1.000
_cell.length_c   1.000
_cell.angle_alpha   90.00
_cell.angle_beta   90.00
_cell.angle_gamma   90.00
#
_symmetry.space_group_name_H-M   'P 1'
#
loop_
_entity.id
_entity.type
_entity.pdbx_description
1 polymer ?
#
loop_
_entity_poly.entity_id
_entity_poly.type
_entity_poly.pdbx_seq_one_letter_code
_entity_poly.pdbx_strand_id
1 'polypeptide(L)'
;MAKRLFTSESVTEGHPDKICDQISDAVLDAILEKDPNGRVACETTVSTGLVHIMGEITTSCYVDIPKIARDVIRDIGYDRAKYGFDCDSCAVITSLHAQSPDIALGVDRSYEAKNGTDTDGLDTGAGDQGLMFGYACN
;
A
#
# COMPACT_ATOMS: atom_id res chain seq x y z
N MET A 1 30.34 8.64 32.68
CA MET A 1 29.07 8.21 32.05
C MET A 1 29.25 6.82 31.48
N ALA A 2 28.26 5.93 31.66
CA ALA A 2 28.26 4.64 30.99
C ALA A 2 27.96 4.83 29.50
N LYS A 3 28.79 4.26 28.61
CA LYS A 3 28.52 4.22 27.17
C LYS A 3 27.51 3.11 26.87
N ARG A 4 26.59 3.36 25.94
CA ARG A 4 25.64 2.37 25.42
C ARG A 4 25.87 2.20 23.92
N LEU A 5 25.60 1.00 23.40
CA LEU A 5 25.59 0.72 21.97
C LEU A 5 24.14 0.81 21.49
N PHE A 6 23.94 1.45 20.34
CA PHE A 6 22.68 1.55 19.65
C PHE A 6 22.92 1.23 18.17
N THR A 7 22.02 0.46 17.57
CA THR A 7 22.13 0.01 16.19
C THR A 7 20.79 0.14 15.50
N SER A 8 20.80 0.54 14.24
CA SER A 8 19.67 0.56 13.32
C SER A 8 20.18 0.11 11.94
N GLU A 9 19.27 -0.34 11.08
CA GLU A 9 19.59 -0.83 9.73
C GLU A 9 18.64 -0.25 8.70
N SER A 10 19.02 -0.37 7.42
CA SER A 10 18.20 0.00 6.27
C SER A 10 18.46 -0.98 5.14
N VAL A 11 17.50 -1.10 4.24
CA VAL A 11 17.62 -1.88 3.01
C VAL A 11 17.49 -0.95 1.80
N THR A 12 17.86 -1.44 0.62
CA THR A 12 17.72 -0.71 -0.64
C THR A 12 16.31 -0.89 -1.23
N GLU A 13 15.95 -0.07 -2.21
CA GLU A 13 14.72 -0.22 -3.00
C GLU A 13 14.61 -1.58 -3.72
N GLY A 14 15.74 -2.25 -3.97
CA GLY A 14 15.77 -3.60 -4.56
C GLY A 14 15.55 -4.74 -3.56
N HIS A 15 15.42 -4.46 -2.26
CA HIS A 15 15.03 -5.50 -1.30
C HIS A 15 13.62 -6.00 -1.61
N PRO A 16 13.34 -7.32 -1.62
CA PRO A 16 12.04 -7.86 -2.02
C PRO A 16 10.86 -7.22 -1.26
N ASP A 17 11.00 -7.04 0.05
CA ASP A 17 9.96 -6.36 0.85
C ASP A 17 9.74 -4.91 0.38
N LYS A 18 10.80 -4.18 0.00
CA LYS A 18 10.68 -2.82 -0.53
C LYS A 18 10.17 -2.76 -1.96
N ILE A 19 10.34 -3.83 -2.76
CA ILE A 19 9.66 -3.96 -4.05
C ILE A 19 8.15 -4.10 -3.82
N CYS A 20 7.72 -4.91 -2.83
CA CYS A 20 6.30 -5.01 -2.47
C CYS A 20 5.71 -3.66 -2.08
N ASP A 21 6.38 -2.94 -1.15
CA ASP A 21 5.95 -1.62 -0.71
C ASP A 21 5.78 -0.66 -1.89
N GLN A 22 6.78 -0.57 -2.77
CA GLN A 22 6.76 0.34 -3.92
C GLN A 22 5.68 -0.02 -4.95
N ILE A 23 5.43 -1.30 -5.21
CA ILE A 23 4.36 -1.72 -6.13
C ILE A 23 2.99 -1.36 -5.53
N SER A 24 2.79 -1.64 -4.24
CA SER A 24 1.55 -1.31 -3.54
C SER A 24 1.28 0.20 -3.56
N ASP A 25 2.27 1.02 -3.26
CA ASP A 25 2.16 2.50 -3.29
C ASP A 25 1.97 3.03 -4.72
N ALA A 26 2.62 2.44 -5.73
CA ALA A 26 2.42 2.86 -7.11
C ALA A 26 0.99 2.59 -7.62
N VAL A 27 0.35 1.50 -7.16
CA VAL A 27 -1.07 1.24 -7.43
C VAL A 27 -1.96 2.27 -6.72
N LEU A 28 -1.65 2.60 -5.46
CA LEU A 28 -2.33 3.65 -4.71
C LEU A 28 -2.25 5.00 -5.46
N ASP A 29 -1.05 5.43 -5.84
CA ASP A 29 -0.82 6.70 -6.53
C ASP A 29 -1.58 6.78 -7.86
N ALA A 30 -1.51 5.72 -8.68
CA ALA A 30 -2.21 5.68 -9.95
C ALA A 30 -3.75 5.77 -9.83
N ILE A 31 -4.30 5.31 -8.70
CA ILE A 31 -5.71 5.45 -8.36
C ILE A 31 -6.00 6.86 -7.87
N LEU A 32 -5.25 7.35 -6.87
CA LEU A 32 -5.48 8.66 -6.26
C LEU A 32 -5.29 9.83 -7.24
N GLU A 33 -4.45 9.66 -8.26
CA GLU A 33 -4.29 10.64 -9.34
C GLU A 33 -5.61 10.86 -10.11
N LYS A 34 -6.42 9.81 -10.27
CA LYS A 34 -7.67 9.84 -11.07
C LYS A 34 -8.93 9.92 -10.22
N ASP A 35 -8.88 9.33 -9.04
CA ASP A 35 -9.96 9.24 -8.07
C ASP A 35 -9.40 9.51 -6.67
N PRO A 36 -9.36 10.80 -6.25
CA PRO A 36 -8.84 11.19 -4.94
C PRO A 36 -9.61 10.60 -3.74
N ASN A 37 -10.81 10.07 -3.97
CA ASN A 37 -11.62 9.42 -2.94
C ASN A 37 -11.55 7.87 -3.03
N GLY A 38 -10.72 7.34 -3.92
CA GLY A 38 -10.48 5.91 -4.05
C GLY A 38 -9.95 5.32 -2.73
N ARG A 39 -10.50 4.18 -2.33
CA ARG A 39 -10.04 3.42 -1.16
C ARG A 39 -9.20 2.26 -1.61
N VAL A 40 -7.97 2.20 -1.13
CA VAL A 40 -6.97 1.24 -1.59
C VAL A 40 -6.30 0.60 -0.38
N ALA A 41 -6.49 -0.71 -0.25
CA ALA A 41 -5.69 -1.60 0.58
C ALA A 41 -5.05 -2.63 -0.36
N CYS A 42 -3.94 -2.23 -0.99
CA CYS A 42 -3.22 -3.02 -1.99
C CYS A 42 -2.04 -3.73 -1.34
N GLU A 43 -2.09 -5.05 -1.30
CA GLU A 43 -1.05 -5.90 -0.73
C GLU A 43 -0.26 -6.58 -1.85
N THR A 44 1.07 -6.54 -1.75
CA THR A 44 1.94 -7.16 -2.74
C THR A 44 2.83 -8.20 -2.07
N THR A 45 2.97 -9.37 -2.70
CA THR A 45 4.01 -10.35 -2.37
C THR A 45 4.82 -10.67 -3.61
N VAL A 46 6.13 -10.83 -3.43
CA VAL A 46 7.04 -11.18 -4.51
C VAL A 46 7.84 -12.43 -4.18
N SER A 47 8.10 -13.24 -5.20
CA SER A 47 8.98 -14.40 -5.14
C SER A 47 9.59 -14.64 -6.53
N THR A 48 10.40 -15.69 -6.68
CA THR A 48 11.08 -16.01 -7.93
C THR A 48 10.09 -16.12 -9.10
N GLY A 49 10.14 -15.15 -10.00
CA GLY A 49 9.29 -15.10 -11.20
C GLY A 49 7.81 -14.80 -10.93
N LEU A 50 7.42 -14.35 -9.74
CA LEU A 50 6.04 -14.06 -9.39
C LEU A 50 5.90 -12.75 -8.62
N VAL A 51 4.95 -11.94 -9.06
CA VAL A 51 4.34 -10.83 -8.32
C VAL A 51 2.87 -11.19 -8.10
N HIS A 52 2.43 -11.26 -6.86
CA HIS A 52 1.02 -11.46 -6.52
C HIS A 52 0.50 -10.22 -5.79
N ILE A 53 -0.49 -9.58 -6.39
CA ILE A 53 -1.14 -8.36 -5.90
C ILE A 53 -2.55 -8.72 -5.47
N MET A 54 -2.91 -8.41 -4.23
CA MET A 54 -4.18 -8.77 -3.62
C MET A 54 -4.70 -7.66 -2.71
N GLY A 55 -5.93 -7.80 -2.22
CA GLY A 55 -6.53 -6.84 -1.27
C GLY A 55 -7.79 -6.18 -1.79
N GLU A 56 -8.13 -5.03 -1.22
CA GLU A 56 -9.41 -4.35 -1.37
C GLU A 56 -9.24 -3.00 -2.04
N ILE A 57 -9.85 -2.82 -3.22
CA ILE A 57 -9.83 -1.56 -3.95
C ILE A 57 -11.25 -1.16 -4.34
N THR A 58 -11.68 0.00 -3.86
CA THR A 58 -12.93 0.65 -4.24
C THR A 58 -12.60 1.98 -4.90
N THR A 59 -12.79 2.05 -6.22
CA THR A 59 -12.52 3.24 -7.03
C THR A 59 -13.48 3.31 -8.22
N SER A 60 -13.66 4.51 -8.77
CA SER A 60 -14.38 4.78 -10.02
C SER A 60 -13.49 4.72 -11.27
N CYS A 61 -12.16 4.63 -11.10
CA CYS A 61 -11.21 4.66 -12.20
C CYS A 61 -10.70 3.26 -12.58
N TYR A 62 -10.05 3.15 -13.73
CA TYR A 62 -9.30 1.97 -14.12
C TYR A 62 -7.79 2.26 -14.12
N VAL A 63 -7.03 1.30 -13.60
CA VAL A 63 -5.56 1.27 -13.62
C VAL A 63 -5.07 -0.09 -14.12
N ASP A 64 -4.01 -0.08 -14.93
CA ASP A 64 -3.38 -1.28 -15.46
C ASP A 64 -2.32 -1.77 -14.47
N ILE A 65 -2.76 -2.58 -13.50
CA ILE A 65 -1.94 -3.05 -12.38
C ILE A 65 -0.74 -3.89 -12.84
N PRO A 66 -0.88 -4.86 -13.78
CA PRO A 66 0.27 -5.57 -14.32
C PRO A 66 1.31 -4.64 -14.94
N LYS A 67 0.89 -3.60 -15.66
CA LYS A 67 1.82 -2.62 -16.22
C LYS A 67 2.54 -1.84 -15.12
N ILE A 68 1.81 -1.30 -14.14
CA ILE A 68 2.38 -0.55 -13.02
C ILE A 68 3.45 -1.37 -12.30
N ALA A 69 3.14 -2.63 -11.96
CA ALA A 69 4.09 -3.50 -11.27
C ALA A 69 5.38 -3.70 -12.09
N ARG A 70 5.26 -3.92 -13.41
CA ARG A 70 6.43 -4.10 -14.28
C ARG A 70 7.25 -2.82 -14.41
N ASP A 71 6.60 -1.67 -14.52
CA ASP A 71 7.27 -0.37 -14.62
C ASP A 71 8.06 -0.08 -13.33
N VAL A 72 7.48 -0.32 -12.15
CA VAL A 72 8.18 -0.21 -10.85
C VAL A 72 9.40 -1.14 -10.79
N ILE A 73 9.25 -2.42 -11.15
CA ILE A 73 10.35 -3.40 -11.14
C ILE A 73 11.47 -2.98 -12.10
N ARG A 74 11.11 -2.40 -13.25
CA ARG A 74 12.07 -1.88 -14.22
C ARG A 74 12.85 -0.69 -13.68
N ASP A 75 12.15 0.25 -13.04
CA ASP A 75 12.75 1.46 -12.49
C ASP A 75 13.73 1.16 -11.34
N ILE A 76 13.42 0.14 -10.52
CA ILE A 76 14.33 -0.40 -9.49
C ILE A 76 15.57 -1.09 -10.10
N GLY A 77 15.50 -1.47 -11.38
CA GLY A 77 16.63 -2.02 -12.14
C GLY A 77 16.61 -3.54 -12.34
N TYR A 78 15.50 -4.23 -12.05
CA TYR A 78 15.31 -5.65 -12.36
C TYR A 78 14.84 -5.83 -13.81
N ASP A 79 15.73 -5.54 -14.76
CA ASP A 79 15.48 -5.51 -16.20
C ASP A 79 16.08 -6.71 -16.96
N ARG A 80 16.70 -7.66 -16.25
CA ARG A 80 17.45 -8.77 -16.83
C ARG A 80 17.37 -10.02 -15.95
N ALA A 81 17.00 -11.14 -16.56
CA ALA A 81 16.86 -12.44 -15.87
C ALA A 81 18.09 -12.90 -15.06
N LYS A 82 19.30 -12.46 -15.42
CA LYS A 82 20.55 -12.80 -14.70
C LYS A 82 20.58 -12.32 -13.24
N TYR A 83 19.71 -11.40 -12.85
CA TYR A 83 19.59 -10.92 -11.47
C TYR A 83 18.73 -11.84 -10.59
N GLY A 84 18.12 -12.88 -11.16
CA GLY A 84 17.19 -13.78 -10.47
C GLY A 84 15.74 -13.30 -10.49
N PHE A 85 15.49 -12.07 -10.94
CA PHE A 85 14.18 -11.48 -11.12
C PHE A 85 14.21 -10.48 -12.28
N ASP A 86 13.10 -10.38 -13.02
CA ASP A 86 13.02 -9.60 -14.26
C ASP A 86 11.59 -9.14 -14.56
N CYS A 87 11.43 -7.83 -14.75
CA CYS A 87 10.17 -7.16 -15.05
C CYS A 87 9.47 -7.67 -16.31
N ASP A 88 10.20 -8.21 -17.29
CA ASP A 88 9.61 -8.65 -18.57
C ASP A 88 9.13 -10.10 -18.53
N SER A 89 9.74 -10.94 -17.69
CA SER A 89 9.46 -12.38 -17.61
C SER A 89 8.71 -12.84 -16.36
N CYS A 90 8.62 -12.03 -15.31
CA CYS A 90 7.84 -12.39 -14.13
C CYS A 90 6.33 -12.48 -14.43
N ALA A 91 5.65 -13.43 -13.79
CA ALA A 91 4.19 -13.47 -13.76
C ALA A 91 3.67 -12.36 -12.84
N VAL A 92 2.58 -11.70 -13.25
CA VAL A 92 1.84 -10.77 -12.38
C VAL A 92 0.42 -11.30 -12.24
N ILE A 93 0.04 -11.66 -11.02
CA ILE A 93 -1.27 -12.20 -10.67
C ILE A 93 -2.00 -11.17 -9.82
N THR A 94 -3.25 -10.87 -10.17
CA THR A 94 -4.11 -9.94 -9.43
C THR A 94 -5.28 -10.68 -8.80
N SER A 95 -5.50 -10.48 -7.51
CA SER A 95 -6.60 -11.05 -6.72
C SER A 95 -7.25 -9.95 -5.88
N LEU A 96 -7.91 -9.03 -6.58
CA LEU A 96 -8.50 -7.82 -6.00
C LEU A 96 -10.02 -7.92 -5.96
N HIS A 97 -10.60 -7.36 -4.92
CA HIS A 97 -12.04 -7.24 -4.72
C HIS A 97 -12.39 -5.86 -4.16
N ALA A 98 -13.67 -5.50 -4.18
CA ALA A 98 -14.13 -4.25 -3.59
C ALA A 98 -14.08 -4.34 -2.06
N GLN A 99 -13.92 -3.20 -1.39
CA GLN A 99 -13.98 -3.11 0.07
C GLN A 99 -15.31 -3.67 0.61
N SER A 100 -15.25 -4.35 1.75
CA SER A 100 -16.46 -4.84 2.43
C SER A 100 -17.40 -3.67 2.79
N PRO A 101 -18.72 -3.75 2.48
CA PRO A 101 -19.70 -2.76 2.90
C PRO A 101 -19.76 -2.55 4.43
N ASP A 102 -19.42 -3.57 5.22
CA ASP A 102 -19.40 -3.48 6.69
C ASP A 102 -18.27 -2.56 7.19
N ILE A 103 -17.13 -2.60 6.50
CA ILE A 103 -16.00 -1.69 6.76
C ILE A 103 -16.37 -0.28 6.30
N ALA A 104 -16.94 -0.16 5.11
CA ALA A 104 -17.38 1.12 4.57
C ALA A 104 -18.37 1.82 5.50
N LEU A 105 -19.33 1.08 6.09
CA LEU A 105 -20.27 1.64 7.05
C LEU A 105 -19.56 2.27 8.25
N GLY A 106 -18.47 1.67 8.76
CA GLY A 106 -17.68 2.18 9.87
C GLY A 106 -16.88 3.45 9.53
N VAL A 107 -16.35 3.52 8.31
CA VAL A 107 -15.50 4.62 7.82
C VAL A 107 -16.31 5.80 7.33
N ASP A 108 -17.35 5.56 6.52
CA ASP A 108 -18.16 6.59 5.85
C ASP A 108 -18.78 7.57 6.83
N ARG A 109 -19.21 7.06 8.00
CA ARG A 109 -19.66 7.88 9.13
C ARG A 109 -19.13 7.33 10.45
N SER A 110 -18.46 8.18 11.20
CA SER A 110 -17.95 7.92 12.54
C SER A 110 -19.08 7.57 13.51
N TYR A 111 -18.70 6.93 14.62
CA TYR A 111 -19.67 6.53 15.64
C TYR A 111 -20.36 7.76 16.25
N GLU A 112 -19.59 8.82 16.48
CA GLU A 112 -20.03 10.12 17.00
C GLU A 112 -21.00 10.79 16.03
N ALA A 113 -20.68 10.81 14.74
CA ALA A 113 -21.53 11.37 13.70
C ALA A 113 -22.85 10.59 13.57
N LYS A 114 -22.84 9.26 13.72
CA LYS A 114 -24.07 8.43 13.72
C LYS A 114 -24.96 8.71 14.93
N ASN A 115 -24.38 9.01 16.08
CA ASN A 115 -25.13 9.29 17.32
C ASN A 115 -25.46 10.77 17.53
N GLY A 116 -25.05 11.65 16.61
CA GLY A 116 -25.31 13.10 16.71
C GLY A 116 -24.51 13.77 17.82
N THR A 117 -23.38 13.18 18.23
CA THR A 117 -22.50 13.70 19.28
C THR A 117 -21.20 14.27 18.72
N ASP A 118 -21.07 14.36 17.39
CA ASP A 118 -19.95 15.00 16.74
C ASP A 118 -19.87 16.51 17.12
N THR A 119 -18.66 17.01 17.30
CA THR A 119 -18.39 18.39 17.74
C THR A 119 -17.36 19.12 16.88
N ASP A 120 -16.63 18.43 16.01
CA ASP A 120 -15.55 19.00 15.20
C ASP A 120 -15.87 19.04 13.70
N GLY A 121 -16.98 18.41 13.27
CA GLY A 121 -17.41 18.38 11.87
C GLY A 121 -16.66 17.37 11.02
N LEU A 122 -15.87 16.48 11.66
CA LEU A 122 -15.17 15.37 11.02
C LEU A 122 -16.03 14.11 11.17
N ASP A 123 -16.75 13.78 10.10
CA ASP A 123 -17.69 12.67 10.11
C ASP A 123 -17.04 11.33 9.72
N THR A 124 -15.75 11.27 9.38
CA THR A 124 -15.08 10.02 8.97
C THR A 124 -14.55 9.24 10.17
N GLY A 125 -14.90 7.95 10.24
CA GLY A 125 -14.40 7.03 11.27
C GLY A 125 -13.03 6.43 10.93
N ALA A 126 -12.32 5.94 11.94
CA ALA A 126 -11.13 5.12 11.71
C ALA A 126 -11.50 3.82 10.95
N GLY A 127 -10.64 3.39 10.02
CA GLY A 127 -10.84 2.16 9.24
C GLY A 127 -10.64 0.87 10.02
N ASP A 128 -9.85 0.94 11.09
CA ASP A 128 -9.63 -0.16 12.03
C ASP A 128 -9.22 0.43 13.40
N GLN A 129 -9.17 -0.41 14.43
CA GLN A 129 -8.49 -0.09 15.67
C GLN A 129 -6.99 0.13 15.45
N GLY A 130 -6.34 0.98 16.26
CA GLY A 130 -4.92 1.25 16.08
C GLY A 130 -4.24 1.94 17.26
N LEU A 131 -2.91 1.89 17.24
CA LEU A 131 -2.02 2.56 18.17
C LEU A 131 -0.88 3.21 17.37
N MET A 132 -0.64 4.50 17.57
CA MET A 132 0.35 5.28 16.82
C MET A 132 1.37 5.92 17.78
N PHE A 133 2.63 5.94 17.38
CA PHE A 133 3.72 6.62 18.10
C PHE A 133 4.39 7.62 17.16
N GLY A 134 4.64 8.85 17.65
CA GLY A 134 5.46 9.85 16.96
C GLY A 134 6.78 10.04 17.69
N TYR A 135 7.88 10.24 16.95
CA TYR A 135 9.22 10.45 17.51
C TYR A 135 9.92 11.64 16.85
N ALA A 136 10.60 12.46 17.65
CA ALA A 136 11.50 13.53 17.20
C ALA A 136 12.62 13.74 18.24
N CYS A 137 13.81 14.11 17.78
CA CYS A 137 14.95 14.54 18.60
C CYS A 137 15.60 15.79 17.99
N ASN A 138 16.49 16.44 18.74
CA ASN A 138 17.14 17.70 18.39
C ASN A 138 18.53 17.55 17.78
#